data_AF-A0A4C2E2Q1-F1
#
_entry.id   AF-A0A4C2E2Q1-F1
#
_cell.length_a   1.000
_cell.length_b   1.000
_cell.length_c   1.000
_cell.angle_alpha   90.00
_cell.angle_beta   90.00
_cell.angle_gamma   90.00
#
_symmetry.space_group_name_H-M   'P 1'
#
loop_
_entity.id
_entity.type
_entity.pdbx_description
1 polymer ?
#
loop_
_entity_poly.entity_id
_entity_poly.type
_entity_poly.pdbx_seq_one_letter_code
_entity_poly.pdbx_strand_id
1 'polypeptide(L)'
;MSRNSRNSGVFYLPVGLTPFQRDLTEILVSLHARSFQRELESSRNNDEKDAVAEYPKLSSKQMTYMLDKGIRVVANHPCLLVDHYMPRQFLRMVPTDNLVTTSDKFQKLQELLSRFIQRDRGTFPDVLKICIISHNVRELDILEGLVLGERVKIKRLSGASLYDEKHVFPTERSVSPVDANGSRDGTPGNESSSNRYTGYPRDDYDYSLKHKLRSKQRNDDDWLFLTTTTHLINDPELMAGFNVDFVISFDPLLDPFLPALENIKRKGQKRLPLVKLLVKDSPDHFFLENPPTESTDKYQHLKSAIEHFLSTRHTSYNNLPSLDYKQVVEMLLKNEITIPSLSEISLSQVSTDAQPFELIMSRLDFSDNKLSINENVFDMKSYQSELNERTLDRLLKVQNECRHGDEILSRKRRSETERQNYLDGTRVEAGNIFKKFQKEEKSIIDSDKRLERCKSEASKLDDKIKALDDAIAEVKRITSLPDVNPKLQQYSQRIDALKSQLGSLLKQNLQRNEQNDSLRSQYQQKSSEAAEQSQLTKVLKTEVDQLRKNLDGPALRIQMKTLLSQEQRLKNDLVSLKSRSKFLKSYVTKMSSCYDLKPSSNDDSLPNGTNGQNGRSNVRYRSTRSNTPAYT
;
A
#
# COMPACT_ATOMS: atom_id res chain seq x y z
N MET A 1 -36.58 15.87 -2.94
CA MET A 1 -35.50 16.82 -2.56
C MET A 1 -35.75 18.21 -3.14
N SER A 2 -36.36 19.12 -2.37
CA SER A 2 -36.66 20.49 -2.81
C SER A 2 -35.39 21.36 -2.79
N ARG A 3 -35.07 22.00 -3.93
CA ARG A 3 -34.39 23.30 -4.22
C ARG A 3 -33.28 23.90 -3.31
N ASN A 4 -33.03 23.41 -2.09
CA ASN A 4 -32.07 23.95 -1.12
C ASN A 4 -30.73 23.20 -1.07
N SER A 5 -30.61 22.01 -1.69
CA SER A 5 -29.35 21.23 -1.73
C SER A 5 -28.34 21.74 -2.74
N ARG A 6 -28.79 22.37 -3.84
CA ARG A 6 -27.93 22.79 -4.95
C ARG A 6 -26.96 23.93 -4.61
N ASN A 7 -27.10 24.55 -3.42
CA ASN A 7 -26.27 25.67 -2.98
C ASN A 7 -25.51 25.43 -1.67
N SER A 8 -25.68 24.31 -0.93
CA SER A 8 -25.26 24.21 0.48
C SER A 8 -23.85 23.64 0.76
N GLY A 9 -23.10 23.15 -0.23
CA GLY A 9 -21.80 22.50 0.02
C GLY A 9 -21.92 21.17 0.78
N VAL A 10 -23.12 20.56 0.75
CA VAL A 10 -23.42 19.25 1.34
C VAL A 10 -23.42 18.21 0.23
N PHE A 11 -22.63 17.15 0.41
CA PHE A 11 -22.49 16.06 -0.53
C PHE A 11 -23.00 14.76 0.11
N TYR A 12 -23.79 13.97 -0.62
CA TYR A 12 -24.27 12.67 -0.15
C TYR A 12 -23.48 11.56 -0.84
N LEU A 13 -22.80 10.73 -0.06
CA LEU A 13 -22.12 9.55 -0.55
C LEU A 13 -23.08 8.37 -0.45
N PRO A 14 -23.49 7.74 -1.58
CA PRO A 14 -24.36 6.57 -1.54
C PRO A 14 -23.60 5.39 -0.97
N VAL A 15 -24.23 4.70 -0.04
CA VAL A 15 -23.75 3.48 0.60
C VAL A 15 -24.82 2.40 0.45
N GLY A 16 -24.39 1.16 0.27
CA GLY A 16 -25.25 -0.01 0.27
C GLY A 16 -25.28 -0.72 1.64
N LEU A 17 -25.71 -1.98 1.63
CA LEU A 17 -25.60 -2.89 2.78
C LEU A 17 -24.80 -4.12 2.37
N THR A 18 -23.88 -4.55 3.25
CA THR A 18 -23.14 -5.81 3.11
C THR A 18 -24.10 -7.00 3.22
N PRO A 19 -23.73 -8.20 2.70
CA PRO A 19 -24.54 -9.41 2.88
C PRO A 19 -24.87 -9.69 4.35
N PHE A 20 -23.92 -9.41 5.25
CA PHE A 20 -24.13 -9.56 6.69
C PHE A 20 -25.13 -8.55 7.28
N GLN A 21 -25.05 -7.28 6.87
CA GLN A 21 -26.05 -6.27 7.23
C GLN A 21 -27.44 -6.63 6.70
N ARG A 22 -27.53 -7.22 5.50
CA ARG A 22 -28.80 -7.70 4.92
C ARG A 22 -29.37 -8.84 5.74
N ASP A 23 -28.58 -9.85 6.05
CA ASP A 23 -29.01 -11.00 6.86
C ASP A 23 -29.53 -10.56 8.24
N LEU A 24 -28.84 -9.63 8.91
CA LEU A 24 -29.32 -9.08 10.20
C LEU A 24 -30.61 -8.27 10.04
N THR A 25 -30.75 -7.52 8.94
CA THR A 25 -31.97 -6.79 8.64
C THR A 25 -33.14 -7.76 8.43
N GLU A 26 -32.94 -8.86 7.70
CA GLU A 26 -33.97 -9.89 7.51
C GLU A 26 -34.34 -10.58 8.83
N ILE A 27 -33.37 -10.84 9.71
CA ILE A 27 -33.64 -11.33 11.07
C ILE A 27 -34.53 -10.32 11.83
N LEU A 28 -34.23 -9.02 11.78
CA LEU A 28 -35.07 -8.00 12.41
C LEU A 28 -36.47 -7.95 11.79
N VAL A 29 -36.60 -7.99 10.46
CA VAL A 29 -37.91 -8.04 9.78
C VAL A 29 -38.69 -9.28 10.22
N SER A 30 -38.05 -10.44 10.32
CA SER A 30 -38.73 -11.68 10.74
C SER A 30 -39.32 -11.62 12.15
N LEU A 31 -38.68 -10.85 13.05
CA LEU A 31 -39.13 -10.63 14.43
C LEU A 31 -40.27 -9.62 14.51
N HIS A 32 -40.22 -8.58 13.68
CA HIS A 32 -41.15 -7.45 13.74
C HIS A 32 -42.31 -7.52 12.74
N ALA A 33 -42.26 -8.42 11.76
CA ALA A 33 -43.22 -8.50 10.65
C ALA A 33 -44.68 -8.57 11.12
N ARG A 34 -45.01 -9.45 12.07
CA ARG A 34 -46.38 -9.60 12.59
C ARG A 34 -46.88 -8.32 13.27
N SER A 35 -46.03 -7.71 14.10
CA SER A 35 -46.36 -6.50 14.85
C SER A 35 -46.59 -5.33 13.91
N PHE A 36 -45.75 -5.19 12.89
CA PHE A 36 -45.87 -4.13 11.89
C PHE A 36 -47.07 -4.33 10.95
N GLN A 37 -47.37 -5.56 10.54
CA GLN A 37 -48.57 -5.89 9.75
C GLN A 37 -49.86 -5.49 10.48
N ARG A 38 -50.00 -5.89 11.75
CA ARG A 38 -51.15 -5.49 12.58
C ARG A 38 -51.30 -3.98 12.65
N GLU A 39 -50.18 -3.26 12.67
CA GLU A 39 -50.19 -1.82 12.78
C GLU A 39 -50.59 -1.12 11.47
N LEU A 40 -50.14 -1.67 10.33
CA LEU A 40 -50.54 -1.22 9.00
C LEU A 40 -52.03 -1.47 8.75
N GLU A 41 -52.55 -2.60 9.23
CA GLU A 41 -53.99 -2.94 9.19
C GLU A 41 -54.82 -2.06 10.14
N SER A 42 -54.34 -1.82 11.36
CA SER A 42 -55.02 -0.94 12.33
C SER A 42 -55.09 0.52 11.88
N SER A 43 -54.17 0.98 11.02
CA SER A 43 -54.24 2.34 10.48
C SER A 43 -55.30 2.47 9.37
N ARG A 44 -55.82 1.35 8.84
CA ARG A 44 -56.91 1.32 7.84
C ARG A 44 -58.29 1.22 8.49
N ASN A 45 -58.37 0.73 9.73
CA ASN A 45 -59.60 0.59 10.50
C ASN A 45 -59.51 1.54 11.71
N ASN A 46 -60.30 2.62 11.75
CA ASN A 46 -60.27 3.70 12.77
C ASN A 46 -60.58 3.26 14.24
N ASP A 47 -60.39 1.99 14.60
CA ASP A 47 -60.53 1.49 15.96
C ASP A 47 -59.24 1.75 16.75
N GLU A 48 -59.02 3.00 17.18
CA GLU A 48 -58.04 3.36 18.20
C GLU A 48 -58.49 2.84 19.58
N LYS A 49 -58.52 1.51 19.75
CA LYS A 49 -58.29 0.93 21.07
C LYS A 49 -56.80 0.71 21.17
N ASP A 50 -56.09 1.73 21.65
CA ASP A 50 -54.74 1.58 22.19
C ASP A 50 -54.79 0.41 23.18
N ALA A 51 -54.40 -0.77 22.72
CA ALA A 51 -54.27 -1.94 23.57
C ALA A 51 -53.11 -1.61 24.50
N VAL A 52 -53.45 -1.09 25.69
CA VAL A 52 -52.54 -0.96 26.81
C VAL A 52 -51.98 -2.35 27.05
N ALA A 53 -50.79 -2.61 26.49
CA ALA A 53 -50.13 -3.88 26.65
C ALA A 53 -49.88 -4.04 28.16
N GLU A 54 -50.45 -5.09 28.76
CA GLU A 54 -50.14 -5.45 30.14
C GLU A 54 -48.63 -5.66 30.23
N TYR A 55 -47.97 -4.82 31.02
CA TYR A 55 -46.56 -4.99 31.36
C TYR A 55 -46.39 -6.42 31.90
N PRO A 56 -45.47 -7.23 31.35
CA PRO A 56 -44.22 -6.85 30.66
C PRO A 56 -44.22 -6.89 29.11
N LYS A 57 -45.38 -7.05 28.46
CA LYS A 57 -45.47 -7.25 27.00
C LYS A 57 -45.20 -5.97 26.21
N LEU A 58 -44.46 -6.07 25.12
CA LEU A 58 -44.18 -4.95 24.21
C LEU A 58 -45.40 -4.62 23.34
N SER A 59 -45.76 -3.34 23.25
CA SER A 59 -46.81 -2.86 22.33
C SER A 59 -46.33 -2.87 20.87
N SER A 60 -47.24 -3.04 19.91
CA SER A 60 -46.94 -2.95 18.47
C SER A 60 -46.21 -1.65 18.13
N LYS A 61 -46.59 -0.52 18.75
CA LYS A 61 -45.95 0.78 18.55
C LYS A 61 -44.50 0.81 19.04
N GLN A 62 -44.23 0.19 20.19
CA GLN A 62 -42.87 0.06 20.72
C GLN A 62 -42.01 -0.85 19.81
N MET A 63 -42.59 -1.94 19.31
CA MET A 63 -41.93 -2.83 18.36
C MET A 63 -41.55 -2.12 17.06
N THR A 64 -42.43 -1.27 16.52
CA THR A 64 -42.14 -0.48 15.31
C THR A 64 -41.02 0.55 15.52
N TYR A 65 -40.98 1.23 16.67
CA TYR A 65 -39.83 2.08 17.03
C TYR A 65 -38.53 1.28 17.20
N MET A 66 -38.61 0.07 17.77
CA MET A 66 -37.46 -0.83 17.89
C MET A 66 -36.98 -1.33 16.53
N LEU A 67 -37.89 -1.57 15.58
CA LEU A 67 -37.56 -1.95 14.20
C LEU A 67 -36.81 -0.81 13.49
N ASP A 68 -37.33 0.43 13.50
CA ASP A 68 -36.65 1.58 12.89
C ASP A 68 -35.26 1.79 13.51
N LYS A 69 -35.18 1.80 14.85
CA LYS A 69 -33.90 1.92 15.56
C LYS A 69 -32.94 0.79 15.18
N GLY A 70 -33.44 -0.45 15.10
CA GLY A 70 -32.65 -1.61 14.69
C GLY A 70 -32.11 -1.47 13.27
N ILE A 71 -32.94 -1.06 12.32
CA ILE A 71 -32.54 -0.84 10.91
C ILE A 71 -31.46 0.26 10.83
N ARG A 72 -31.64 1.39 11.52
CA ARG A 72 -30.63 2.47 11.55
C ARG A 72 -29.31 2.01 12.15
N VAL A 73 -29.36 1.25 13.24
CA VAL A 73 -28.17 0.71 13.91
C VAL A 73 -27.42 -0.26 13.00
N VAL A 74 -28.13 -1.19 12.33
CA VAL A 74 -27.54 -2.15 11.38
C VAL A 74 -26.96 -1.43 10.15
N ALA A 75 -27.66 -0.42 9.63
CA ALA A 75 -27.20 0.42 8.53
C ALA A 75 -25.90 1.17 8.85
N ASN A 76 -25.66 1.51 10.12
CA ASN A 76 -24.39 2.07 10.58
C ASN A 76 -23.32 0.99 10.74
N HIS A 77 -23.55 0.04 11.65
CA HIS A 77 -22.62 -1.07 11.87
C HIS A 77 -23.28 -2.25 12.62
N PRO A 78 -23.13 -3.50 12.15
CA PRO A 78 -23.67 -4.71 12.81
C PRO A 78 -23.32 -4.87 14.30
N CYS A 79 -22.06 -4.60 14.68
CA CYS A 79 -21.60 -4.69 16.07
C CYS A 79 -22.33 -3.75 17.05
N LEU A 80 -23.05 -2.73 16.56
CA LEU A 80 -23.84 -1.85 17.42
C LEU A 80 -25.16 -2.49 17.85
N LEU A 81 -25.64 -3.51 17.12
CA LEU A 81 -26.85 -4.27 17.47
C LEU A 81 -26.52 -5.46 18.37
N VAL A 82 -25.47 -6.20 18.05
CA VAL A 82 -25.11 -7.46 18.73
C VAL A 82 -23.67 -7.41 19.21
N ASP A 83 -23.52 -7.34 20.54
CA ASP A 83 -22.23 -7.19 21.22
C ASP A 83 -21.27 -8.39 20.96
N HIS A 84 -21.80 -9.58 20.62
CA HIS A 84 -20.98 -10.76 20.31
C HIS A 84 -20.04 -10.56 19.10
N TYR A 85 -20.39 -9.67 18.18
CA TYR A 85 -19.56 -9.34 17.03
C TYR A 85 -18.51 -8.27 17.34
N MET A 86 -18.56 -7.64 18.52
CA MET A 86 -17.64 -6.58 18.89
C MET A 86 -16.28 -7.17 19.28
N PRO A 87 -15.17 -6.75 18.65
CA PRO A 87 -13.83 -7.21 19.04
C PRO A 87 -13.52 -6.81 20.48
N ARG A 88 -13.00 -7.74 21.28
CA ARG A 88 -12.59 -7.45 22.68
C ARG A 88 -11.34 -6.56 22.79
N GLN A 89 -10.58 -6.42 21.72
CA GLN A 89 -9.30 -5.69 21.71
C GLN A 89 -9.22 -4.80 20.47
N PHE A 90 -9.69 -3.55 20.57
CA PHE A 90 -9.68 -2.58 19.47
C PHE A 90 -8.29 -2.08 19.07
N LEU A 91 -7.29 -2.23 19.94
CA LEU A 91 -5.92 -1.71 19.71
C LEU A 91 -5.05 -2.63 18.83
N ARG A 92 -5.58 -3.78 18.37
CA ARG A 92 -4.84 -4.70 17.49
C ARG A 92 -5.20 -4.41 16.03
N MET A 93 -4.23 -4.60 15.14
CA MET A 93 -4.40 -4.44 13.69
C MET A 93 -5.40 -5.42 13.06
N VAL A 94 -5.58 -6.63 13.59
CA VAL A 94 -6.49 -7.65 13.02
C VAL A 94 -7.99 -7.25 13.12
N PRO A 95 -8.46 -6.69 14.25
CA PRO A 95 -9.83 -6.19 14.37
C PRO A 95 -10.28 -5.19 13.29
N THR A 96 -9.39 -4.37 12.73
CA THR A 96 -9.78 -3.30 11.80
C THR A 96 -10.35 -3.86 10.51
N ASP A 97 -9.76 -4.91 9.95
CA ASP A 97 -10.21 -5.49 8.68
C ASP A 97 -11.58 -6.16 8.81
N ASN A 98 -11.84 -6.81 9.94
CA ASN A 98 -13.15 -7.41 10.23
C ASN A 98 -14.23 -6.34 10.44
N LEU A 99 -13.91 -5.24 11.13
CA LEU A 99 -14.84 -4.12 11.31
C LEU A 99 -15.18 -3.47 9.96
N VAL A 100 -14.18 -3.25 9.11
CA VAL A 100 -14.38 -2.73 7.76
C VAL A 100 -15.26 -3.65 6.92
N THR A 101 -14.93 -4.94 6.83
CA THR A 101 -15.63 -5.87 5.94
C THR A 101 -17.10 -6.08 6.32
N THR A 102 -17.46 -5.87 7.59
CA THR A 102 -18.84 -6.06 8.07
C THR A 102 -19.80 -4.91 7.76
N SER A 103 -19.33 -3.68 7.53
CA SER A 103 -20.17 -2.50 7.23
C SER A 103 -19.72 -1.76 5.98
N ASP A 104 -20.64 -1.55 5.02
CA ASP A 104 -20.31 -0.83 3.78
C ASP A 104 -20.00 0.66 4.05
N LYS A 105 -20.64 1.28 5.06
CA LYS A 105 -20.29 2.66 5.48
C LYS A 105 -18.82 2.74 5.90
N PHE A 106 -18.32 1.73 6.60
CA PHE A 106 -16.93 1.68 7.05
C PHE A 106 -15.97 1.38 5.90
N GLN A 107 -16.36 0.51 4.95
CA GLN A 107 -15.59 0.29 3.71
C GLN A 107 -15.41 1.59 2.93
N LYS A 108 -16.50 2.33 2.72
CA LYS A 108 -16.47 3.60 1.98
C LYS A 108 -15.71 4.69 2.73
N LEU A 109 -15.85 4.74 4.06
CA LEU A 109 -15.06 5.66 4.89
C LEU A 109 -13.57 5.35 4.79
N GLN A 110 -13.15 4.09 4.95
CA GLN A 110 -11.75 3.72 4.90
C GLN A 110 -11.16 4.02 3.52
N GLU A 111 -11.88 3.71 2.44
CA GLU A 111 -11.46 4.06 1.10
C GLU A 111 -11.29 5.58 0.96
N LEU A 112 -12.26 6.37 1.40
CA LEU A 112 -12.19 7.84 1.38
C LEU A 112 -11.02 8.40 2.21
N LEU A 113 -10.83 7.93 3.45
CA LEU A 113 -9.74 8.35 4.33
C LEU A 113 -8.38 7.96 3.77
N SER A 114 -8.24 6.74 3.24
CA SER A 114 -6.99 6.27 2.62
C SER A 114 -6.57 7.18 1.46
N ARG A 115 -7.53 7.68 0.66
CA ARG A 115 -7.28 8.64 -0.43
C ARG A 115 -6.90 10.03 0.09
N PHE A 116 -7.50 10.49 1.19
CA PHE A 116 -7.08 11.74 1.84
C PHE A 116 -5.65 11.67 2.37
N ILE A 117 -5.27 10.53 2.98
CA ILE A 117 -3.94 10.32 3.57
C ILE A 117 -2.88 10.11 2.49
N GLN A 118 -3.19 9.36 1.43
CA GLN A 118 -2.29 9.06 0.31
C GLN A 118 -2.24 10.17 -0.77
N ARG A 119 -2.82 11.34 -0.50
CA ARG A 119 -2.85 12.46 -1.46
C ARG A 119 -1.45 12.88 -1.90
N ASP A 120 -1.36 13.45 -3.10
CA ASP A 120 -0.12 14.05 -3.58
C ASP A 120 0.21 15.32 -2.79
N ARG A 121 1.15 15.21 -1.85
CA ARG A 121 1.65 16.32 -1.03
C ARG A 121 2.45 17.35 -1.84
N GLY A 122 2.80 17.06 -3.09
CA GLY A 122 3.37 18.05 -4.02
C GLY A 122 2.34 19.07 -4.48
N THR A 123 1.11 18.61 -4.74
CA THR A 123 -0.01 19.44 -5.23
C THR A 123 -0.80 20.06 -4.07
N PHE A 124 -0.95 19.33 -2.97
CA PHE A 124 -1.68 19.77 -1.77
C PHE A 124 -0.80 19.61 -0.51
N PRO A 125 0.13 20.56 -0.25
CA PRO A 125 1.11 20.45 0.83
C PRO A 125 0.54 20.72 2.24
N ASP A 126 -0.66 21.30 2.33
CA ASP A 126 -1.25 21.71 3.60
C ASP A 126 -1.68 20.52 4.47
N VAL A 127 -1.55 20.67 5.79
CA VAL A 127 -2.04 19.71 6.78
C VAL A 127 -3.57 19.71 6.76
N LEU A 128 -4.17 18.55 6.52
CA LEU A 128 -5.62 18.40 6.49
C LEU A 128 -6.17 18.19 7.89
N LYS A 129 -7.30 18.84 8.15
CA LYS A 129 -8.08 18.67 9.38
C LYS A 129 -9.46 18.17 9.00
N ILE A 130 -9.76 16.92 9.37
CA ILE A 130 -11.02 16.26 9.04
C ILE A 130 -11.79 16.03 10.35
N CYS A 131 -13.08 16.32 10.36
CA CYS A 131 -13.97 15.98 11.48
C CYS A 131 -14.91 14.86 11.07
N ILE A 132 -14.98 13.79 11.87
CA ILE A 132 -15.97 12.72 11.72
C ILE A 132 -17.01 12.87 12.81
N ILE A 133 -18.28 12.88 12.39
CA ILE A 133 -19.45 12.99 13.26
C ILE A 133 -20.19 11.66 13.25
N SER A 134 -20.41 11.08 14.42
CA SER A 134 -21.20 9.86 14.60
C SER A 134 -22.49 10.11 15.41
N HIS A 135 -23.39 9.12 15.44
CA HIS A 135 -24.61 9.23 16.24
C HIS A 135 -24.37 8.78 17.70
N ASN A 136 -23.52 7.77 17.92
CA ASN A 136 -23.31 7.15 19.24
C ASN A 136 -21.83 7.16 19.66
N VAL A 137 -21.60 7.20 20.98
CA VAL A 137 -20.27 7.02 21.59
C VAL A 137 -19.71 5.63 21.28
N ARG A 138 -20.52 4.58 21.29
CA ARG A 138 -20.09 3.22 20.87
C ARG A 138 -19.62 3.19 19.41
N GLU A 139 -20.26 3.99 18.55
CA GLU A 139 -19.86 4.12 17.14
C GLU A 139 -18.52 4.87 17.03
N LEU A 140 -18.28 5.87 17.88
CA LEU A 140 -16.97 6.52 17.98
C LEU A 140 -15.87 5.56 18.43
N ASP A 141 -16.14 4.63 19.34
CA ASP A 141 -15.15 3.64 19.76
C ASP A 141 -14.71 2.77 18.58
N ILE A 142 -15.66 2.34 17.75
CA ILE A 142 -15.38 1.54 16.55
C ILE A 142 -14.63 2.38 15.49
N LEU A 143 -15.02 3.65 15.30
CA LEU A 143 -14.35 4.58 14.39
C LEU A 143 -12.93 4.94 14.84
N GLU A 144 -12.71 5.14 16.14
CA GLU A 144 -11.39 5.37 16.73
C GLU A 144 -10.52 4.12 16.53
N GLY A 145 -11.06 2.92 16.79
CA GLY A 145 -10.40 1.65 16.52
C GLY A 145 -10.03 1.45 15.04
N LEU A 146 -10.85 1.94 14.09
CA LEU A 146 -10.56 1.87 12.65
C LEU A 146 -9.37 2.74 12.25
N VAL A 147 -9.27 3.95 12.81
CA VAL A 147 -8.23 4.93 12.43
C VAL A 147 -6.94 4.71 13.23
N LEU A 148 -7.02 3.98 14.34
CA LEU A 148 -5.87 3.60 15.14
C LEU A 148 -4.85 2.80 14.30
N GLY A 149 -3.63 3.32 14.20
CA GLY A 149 -2.55 2.74 13.39
C GLY A 149 -2.34 3.41 12.03
N GLU A 150 -3.25 4.30 11.60
CA GLU A 150 -3.06 5.15 10.42
C GLU A 150 -2.10 6.32 10.70
N ARG A 151 -1.53 6.90 9.64
CA ARG A 151 -0.61 8.06 9.74
C ARG A 151 -1.34 9.38 9.97
N VAL A 152 -2.21 9.43 10.97
CA VAL A 152 -3.09 10.58 11.29
C VAL A 152 -3.12 10.79 12.81
N LYS A 153 -3.19 12.03 13.26
CA LYS A 153 -3.37 12.37 14.68
C LYS A 153 -4.85 12.41 15.02
N ILE A 154 -5.25 11.64 16.01
CA ILE A 154 -6.64 11.55 16.43
C ILE A 154 -6.84 12.43 17.67
N LYS A 155 -7.91 13.22 17.66
CA LYS A 155 -8.41 13.91 18.86
C LYS A 155 -9.90 13.68 19.00
N ARG A 156 -10.28 12.97 20.05
CA ARG A 156 -11.68 12.76 20.42
C ARG A 156 -12.18 13.92 21.27
N LEU A 157 -13.34 14.47 20.90
CA LEU A 157 -14.00 15.58 21.58
C LEU A 157 -15.23 15.12 22.38
N SER A 158 -15.77 13.95 22.05
CA SER A 158 -16.95 13.37 22.71
C SER A 158 -16.64 12.02 23.35
N GLY A 159 -16.83 11.92 24.67
CA GLY A 159 -16.58 10.70 25.44
C GLY A 159 -15.10 10.47 25.75
N ALA A 160 -14.78 9.29 26.29
CA ALA A 160 -13.41 8.89 26.60
C ALA A 160 -12.73 8.25 25.38
N SER A 161 -11.46 8.57 25.13
CA SER A 161 -10.66 7.94 24.07
C SER A 161 -10.29 6.51 24.45
N LEU A 162 -10.26 5.62 23.46
CA LEU A 162 -9.72 4.26 23.61
C LEU A 162 -8.21 4.27 23.85
N TYR A 163 -7.50 5.22 23.23
CA TYR A 163 -6.06 5.39 23.42
C TYR A 163 -5.69 6.86 23.49
N ASP A 164 -5.21 7.31 24.66
CA ASP A 164 -4.74 8.67 24.84
C ASP A 164 -3.29 8.80 24.36
N GLU A 165 -3.11 9.19 23.09
CA GLU A 165 -1.81 9.52 22.51
C GLU A 165 -1.21 10.82 23.05
N LYS A 166 -1.93 11.55 23.92
CA LYS A 166 -1.56 12.86 24.48
C LYS A 166 -1.22 13.90 23.40
N HIS A 167 -1.85 13.81 22.23
CA HIS A 167 -1.67 14.80 21.17
C HIS A 167 -2.36 16.12 21.55
N VAL A 168 -1.57 17.11 21.94
CA VAL A 168 -2.06 18.46 22.22
C VAL A 168 -2.21 19.22 20.90
N PHE A 169 -3.45 19.54 20.51
CA PHE A 169 -3.72 20.41 19.38
C PHE A 169 -3.26 21.84 19.70
N PRO A 170 -2.34 22.44 18.93
CA PRO A 170 -1.90 23.81 19.16
C PRO A 170 -3.02 24.77 18.79
N THR A 171 -3.80 25.17 19.79
CA THR A 171 -4.86 26.18 19.62
C THR A 171 -4.18 27.54 19.66
N GLU A 172 -4.53 28.47 18.76
CA GLU A 172 -3.90 29.81 18.62
C GLU A 172 -3.98 30.70 19.88
N ARG A 173 -4.53 30.21 20.99
CA ARG A 173 -4.63 30.90 22.29
C ARG A 173 -3.51 30.57 23.30
N SER A 174 -2.59 29.66 23.04
CA SER A 174 -1.49 29.38 24.00
C SER A 174 -0.21 30.16 23.71
N VAL A 175 -0.28 31.48 23.87
CA VAL A 175 0.91 32.31 24.16
C VAL A 175 0.92 32.61 25.65
N SER A 176 1.14 31.58 26.47
CA SER A 176 1.52 31.69 27.88
C SER A 176 2.14 30.36 28.32
N PRO A 177 3.39 30.34 28.83
CA PRO A 177 3.90 29.18 29.53
C PRO A 177 3.27 29.19 30.93
N VAL A 178 2.18 28.44 31.10
CA VAL A 178 1.59 28.20 32.42
C VAL A 178 1.80 26.74 32.78
N ASP A 179 2.23 26.56 34.01
CA ASP A 179 2.73 25.35 34.63
C ASP A 179 1.89 24.10 34.36
N ALA A 180 2.58 23.03 34.00
CA ALA A 180 2.05 21.67 34.01
C ALA A 180 1.85 21.22 35.47
N ASN A 181 0.76 21.67 36.10
CA ASN A 181 0.20 21.08 37.31
C ASN A 181 -1.24 21.56 37.48
N GLY A 182 -2.19 20.80 36.93
CA GLY A 182 -3.60 21.07 37.16
C GLY A 182 -4.54 20.46 36.13
N SER A 183 -4.68 19.15 36.11
CA SER A 183 -5.99 18.54 35.81
C SER A 183 -6.12 17.26 36.63
N ARG A 184 -6.92 17.35 37.69
CA ARG A 184 -7.44 16.21 38.44
C ARG A 184 -8.74 15.82 37.75
N ASP A 185 -8.70 14.77 36.95
CA ASP A 185 -9.90 13.98 36.63
C ASP A 185 -9.85 12.69 37.43
N GLY A 186 -10.95 12.46 38.16
CA GLY A 186 -11.04 11.52 39.26
C GLY A 186 -11.16 10.07 38.82
N THR A 187 -10.18 9.27 39.22
CA THR A 187 -10.34 7.84 39.50
C THR A 187 -9.60 7.56 40.83
N PRO A 188 -10.23 6.91 41.83
CA PRO A 188 -9.71 6.89 43.19
C PRO A 188 -8.45 6.03 43.31
N GLY A 189 -7.39 6.62 43.88
CA GLY A 189 -6.13 5.95 44.19
C GLY A 189 -6.31 4.92 45.30
N ASN A 190 -5.97 3.67 44.99
CA ASN A 190 -5.82 2.62 45.99
C ASN A 190 -4.37 2.62 46.47
N GLU A 191 -4.04 3.53 47.39
CA GLU A 191 -2.85 3.39 48.22
C GLU A 191 -3.22 2.55 49.44
N SER A 192 -2.77 1.31 49.45
CA SER A 192 -2.54 0.56 50.68
C SER A 192 -1.26 -0.25 50.53
N SER A 193 -0.22 0.35 51.11
CA SER A 193 1.05 -0.24 51.45
C SER A 193 0.90 -1.56 52.21
N SER A 194 1.48 -2.63 51.68
CA SER A 194 2.10 -3.64 52.53
C SER A 194 3.23 -4.34 51.78
N ASN A 195 4.45 -3.99 52.18
CA ASN A 195 5.70 -4.69 51.94
C ASN A 195 5.54 -6.21 52.03
N ARG A 196 5.96 -6.94 50.99
CA ARG A 196 6.76 -8.16 51.15
C ARG A 196 7.82 -8.24 50.07
N TYR A 197 9.05 -8.08 50.55
CA TYR A 197 10.31 -8.42 49.93
C TYR A 197 10.26 -9.82 49.29
N THR A 198 10.38 -9.88 47.96
CA THR A 198 10.74 -11.10 47.23
C THR A 198 12.16 -10.92 46.74
N GLY A 199 13.09 -11.71 47.27
CA GLY A 199 14.54 -11.57 47.10
C GLY A 199 15.07 -11.92 45.70
N TYR A 200 14.55 -11.25 44.67
CA TYR A 200 15.13 -11.21 43.33
C TYR A 200 15.62 -9.78 43.05
N PRO A 201 16.81 -9.58 42.49
CA PRO A 201 17.24 -8.26 42.06
C PRO A 201 16.30 -7.79 40.96
N ARG A 202 15.64 -6.64 41.15
CA ARG A 202 14.88 -5.99 40.09
C ARG A 202 15.86 -5.60 38.99
N ASP A 203 15.61 -6.06 37.78
CA ASP A 203 16.19 -5.49 36.57
C ASP A 203 15.85 -4.00 36.53
N ASP A 204 16.86 -3.15 36.69
CA ASP A 204 16.79 -1.70 36.54
C ASP A 204 16.58 -1.31 35.05
N TYR A 205 15.45 -1.70 34.47
CA TYR A 205 14.90 -1.02 33.29
C TYR A 205 14.09 0.20 33.73
N ASP A 206 14.75 1.11 34.44
CA ASP A 206 14.30 2.49 34.56
C ASP A 206 14.48 3.14 33.17
N TYR A 207 13.39 3.24 32.41
CA TYR A 207 13.29 4.14 31.26
C TYR A 207 13.29 5.58 31.78
N SER A 208 14.43 6.01 32.30
CA SER A 208 14.70 7.38 32.67
C SER A 208 14.69 8.23 31.41
N LEU A 209 13.68 9.09 31.38
CA LEU A 209 13.51 10.37 30.69
C LEU A 209 14.83 11.10 30.36
N LYS A 210 15.62 10.56 29.44
CA LYS A 210 16.78 11.25 28.85
C LYS A 210 16.73 11.11 27.33
N HIS A 211 16.67 12.27 26.71
CA HIS A 211 16.65 12.55 25.27
C HIS A 211 15.31 12.36 24.56
N LYS A 212 14.63 13.49 24.35
CA LYS A 212 14.37 14.02 23.00
C LYS A 212 14.14 15.53 23.09
N LEU A 213 15.23 16.30 23.19
CA LEU A 213 15.34 17.56 22.46
C LEU A 213 15.33 17.21 20.97
N ARG A 214 14.17 16.76 20.47
CA ARG A 214 13.93 16.64 19.04
C ARG A 214 13.81 18.08 18.55
N SER A 215 14.66 18.43 17.59
CA SER A 215 14.37 19.48 16.61
C SER A 215 12.86 19.50 16.35
N LYS A 216 12.25 20.67 16.48
CA LYS A 216 10.84 20.95 16.22
C LYS A 216 10.59 20.69 14.73
N GLN A 217 10.57 19.42 14.33
CA GLN A 217 10.10 18.98 13.02
C GLN A 217 8.69 19.52 12.93
N ARG A 218 8.40 20.28 11.86
CA ARG A 218 7.03 20.69 11.56
C ARG A 218 6.21 19.40 11.53
N ASN A 219 5.24 19.33 12.42
CA ASN A 219 4.35 18.18 12.55
C ASN A 219 3.41 18.19 11.35
N ASP A 220 3.86 17.63 10.24
CA ASP A 220 3.14 17.61 8.95
C ASP A 220 2.13 16.44 8.85
N ASP A 221 1.68 15.93 9.99
CA ASP A 221 0.66 14.87 10.06
C ASP A 221 -0.74 15.47 10.08
N ASP A 222 -1.66 14.85 9.36
CA ASP A 222 -3.07 15.25 9.30
C ASP A 222 -3.77 15.02 10.64
N TRP A 223 -4.87 15.75 10.88
CA TRP A 223 -5.65 15.67 12.10
C TRP A 223 -7.06 15.14 11.82
N LEU A 224 -7.50 14.22 12.67
CA LEU A 224 -8.85 13.71 12.72
C LEU A 224 -9.53 14.08 14.04
N PHE A 225 -10.67 14.75 13.96
CA PHE A 225 -11.49 15.11 15.11
C PHE A 225 -12.72 14.21 15.16
N LEU A 226 -12.96 13.54 16.28
CA LEU A 226 -14.09 12.64 16.48
C LEU A 226 -15.10 13.24 17.45
N THR A 227 -16.37 13.34 17.03
CA THR A 227 -17.45 13.90 17.86
C THR A 227 -18.79 13.24 17.56
N THR A 228 -19.77 13.44 18.45
CA THR A 228 -21.15 12.95 18.28
C THR A 228 -22.11 14.07 17.88
N THR A 229 -23.14 13.74 17.12
CA THR A 229 -24.24 14.67 16.79
C THR A 229 -24.85 15.28 18.07
N THR A 230 -25.03 14.47 19.12
CA THR A 230 -25.62 14.93 20.40
C THR A 230 -24.77 15.99 21.10
N HIS A 231 -23.44 15.84 21.11
CA HIS A 231 -22.56 16.83 21.74
C HIS A 231 -22.48 18.11 20.91
N LEU A 232 -22.50 18.01 19.59
CA LEU A 232 -22.56 19.18 18.70
C LEU A 232 -23.85 19.99 18.85
N ILE A 233 -24.97 19.33 19.11
CA ILE A 233 -26.26 19.99 19.37
C ILE A 233 -26.23 20.72 20.72
N ASN A 234 -25.64 20.09 21.74
CA ASN A 234 -25.66 20.59 23.11
C ASN A 234 -24.59 21.67 23.38
N ASP A 235 -23.43 21.60 22.71
CA ASP A 235 -22.32 22.52 22.89
C ASP A 235 -21.95 23.24 21.58
N PRO A 236 -22.39 24.51 21.41
CA PRO A 236 -22.11 25.29 20.20
C PRO A 236 -20.64 25.73 20.08
N GLU A 237 -19.85 25.68 21.16
CA GLU A 237 -18.43 26.09 21.16
C GLU A 237 -17.46 24.90 21.03
N LEU A 238 -17.95 23.66 21.04
CA LEU A 238 -17.14 22.43 21.04
C LEU A 238 -16.03 22.42 19.97
N MET A 239 -16.33 22.97 18.80
CA MET A 239 -15.44 22.98 17.63
C MET A 239 -14.71 24.32 17.42
N ALA A 240 -14.91 25.29 18.32
CA ALA A 240 -14.30 26.61 18.22
C ALA A 240 -12.77 26.52 18.33
N GLY A 241 -12.07 27.01 17.31
CA GLY A 241 -10.59 27.08 17.29
C GLY A 241 -9.88 25.88 16.65
N PHE A 242 -10.60 24.84 16.20
CA PHE A 242 -9.98 23.69 15.51
C PHE A 242 -9.75 23.92 14.01
N ASN A 243 -10.44 24.89 13.37
CA ASN A 243 -10.26 25.30 11.97
C ASN A 243 -10.25 24.09 10.99
N VAL A 244 -11.30 23.26 11.05
CA VAL A 244 -11.47 22.03 10.26
C VAL A 244 -11.69 22.34 8.77
N ASP A 245 -11.14 21.50 7.88
CA ASP A 245 -11.25 21.63 6.43
C ASP A 245 -12.42 20.84 5.84
N PHE A 246 -12.69 19.64 6.37
CA PHE A 246 -13.74 18.73 5.88
C PHE A 246 -14.53 18.11 7.03
N VAL A 247 -15.83 17.91 6.82
CA VAL A 247 -16.68 17.18 7.77
C VAL A 247 -17.28 15.95 7.09
N ILE A 248 -17.14 14.79 7.72
CA ILE A 248 -17.76 13.53 7.30
C ILE A 248 -18.78 13.14 8.37
N SER A 249 -20.05 13.02 8.00
CA SER A 249 -21.12 12.64 8.92
C SER A 249 -21.65 11.25 8.61
N PHE A 250 -21.70 10.40 9.63
CA PHE A 250 -22.43 9.13 9.63
C PHE A 250 -23.92 9.33 9.85
N ASP A 251 -24.31 10.50 10.37
CA ASP A 251 -25.69 10.94 10.53
C ASP A 251 -26.14 11.73 9.28
N PRO A 252 -26.99 11.14 8.43
CA PRO A 252 -27.50 11.82 7.23
C PRO A 252 -28.47 12.97 7.55
N LEU A 253 -29.13 12.95 8.72
CA LEU A 253 -30.13 13.92 9.14
C LEU A 253 -29.53 15.15 9.86
N LEU A 254 -28.21 15.16 10.10
CA LEU A 254 -27.49 16.27 10.73
C LEU A 254 -27.81 17.62 10.03
N ASP A 255 -28.26 18.61 10.80
CA ASP A 255 -28.53 19.94 10.25
C ASP A 255 -27.22 20.66 9.85
N PRO A 256 -27.03 21.04 8.58
CA PRO A 256 -25.83 21.75 8.14
C PRO A 256 -25.69 23.17 8.73
N PHE A 257 -26.75 23.74 9.33
CA PHE A 257 -26.75 25.08 9.91
C PHE A 257 -26.54 25.10 11.43
N LEU A 258 -26.09 23.98 12.03
CA LEU A 258 -25.81 23.93 13.45
C LEU A 258 -24.77 25.00 13.86
N PRO A 259 -24.98 25.73 14.96
CA PRO A 259 -24.04 26.77 15.43
C PRO A 259 -22.63 26.24 15.63
N ALA A 260 -22.48 25.01 16.12
CA ALA A 260 -21.18 24.35 16.27
C ALA A 260 -20.43 24.19 14.94
N LEU A 261 -21.13 23.92 13.83
CA LEU A 261 -20.54 23.81 12.49
C LEU A 261 -20.27 25.18 11.87
N GLU A 262 -21.07 26.20 12.20
CA GLU A 262 -20.83 27.57 11.76
C GLU A 262 -19.56 28.15 12.39
N ASN A 263 -19.32 27.84 13.66
CA ASN A 263 -18.16 28.30 14.43
C ASN A 263 -16.82 27.68 13.97
N ILE A 264 -16.85 26.66 13.11
CA ILE A 264 -15.66 26.01 12.52
C ILE A 264 -15.05 26.83 11.38
N LYS A 265 -15.84 27.69 10.73
CA LYS A 265 -15.47 28.34 9.47
C LYS A 265 -14.18 29.16 9.62
N ARG A 266 -13.16 28.87 8.78
CA ARG A 266 -11.95 29.70 8.69
C ARG A 266 -12.32 31.11 8.21
N LYS A 267 -11.65 32.14 8.74
CA LYS A 267 -11.76 33.53 8.23
C LYS A 267 -11.41 33.56 6.73
N GLY A 268 -12.43 33.69 5.88
CA GLY A 268 -12.29 33.76 4.41
C GLY A 268 -12.84 32.56 3.62
N GLN A 269 -13.18 31.43 4.26
CA GLN A 269 -13.87 30.32 3.58
C GLN A 269 -15.37 30.61 3.49
N LYS A 270 -15.95 30.51 2.29
CA LYS A 270 -17.39 30.76 2.07
C LYS A 270 -18.27 29.68 2.71
N ARG A 271 -17.90 28.38 2.61
CA ARG A 271 -18.66 27.23 3.15
C ARG A 271 -17.73 26.03 3.45
N LEU A 272 -18.08 25.24 4.46
CA LEU A 272 -17.38 24.02 4.89
C LEU A 272 -17.98 22.81 4.14
N PRO A 273 -17.19 22.02 3.38
CA PRO A 273 -17.71 20.83 2.70
C PRO A 273 -18.12 19.75 3.71
N LEU A 274 -19.38 19.34 3.64
CA LEU A 274 -20.00 18.32 4.50
C LEU A 274 -20.36 17.09 3.66
N VAL A 275 -19.68 15.97 3.89
CA VAL A 275 -19.95 14.68 3.23
C VAL A 275 -20.79 13.81 4.16
N LYS A 276 -21.99 13.44 3.74
CA LYS A 276 -22.92 12.60 4.50
C LYS A 276 -22.99 11.20 3.91
N LEU A 277 -22.76 10.18 4.72
CA LEU A 277 -22.90 8.78 4.32
C LEU A 277 -24.38 8.38 4.38
N LEU A 278 -24.99 8.10 3.22
CA LEU A 278 -26.41 7.80 3.11
C LEU A 278 -26.64 6.41 2.53
N VAL A 279 -27.35 5.56 3.27
CA VAL A 279 -27.77 4.24 2.76
C VAL A 279 -28.96 4.43 1.83
N LYS A 280 -28.83 3.97 0.58
CA LYS A 280 -29.89 4.09 -0.41
C LYS A 280 -31.16 3.35 0.07
N ASP A 281 -32.29 4.01 -0.10
CA ASP A 281 -33.64 3.56 0.29
C ASP A 281 -33.84 3.24 1.78
N SER A 282 -32.87 3.58 2.64
CA SER A 282 -33.05 3.49 4.10
C SER A 282 -34.13 4.46 4.59
N PRO A 283 -34.67 4.26 5.81
CA PRO A 283 -35.59 5.22 6.41
C PRO A 283 -35.05 6.65 6.38
N ASP A 284 -33.75 6.84 6.63
CA ASP A 284 -33.09 8.15 6.56
C ASP A 284 -33.15 8.79 5.16
N HIS A 285 -33.00 7.98 4.11
CA HIS A 285 -33.14 8.45 2.73
C HIS A 285 -34.56 8.93 2.46
N PHE A 286 -35.56 8.18 2.93
CA PHE A 286 -36.97 8.56 2.83
C PHE A 286 -37.25 9.89 3.55
N PHE A 287 -36.75 10.06 4.78
CA PHE A 287 -36.90 11.32 5.53
C PHE A 287 -36.23 12.52 4.86
N LEU A 288 -35.13 12.31 4.12
CA LEU A 288 -34.46 13.38 3.39
C LEU A 288 -35.18 13.77 2.10
N GLU A 289 -35.77 12.81 1.38
CA GLU A 289 -36.50 13.10 0.15
C GLU A 289 -37.90 13.66 0.42
N ASN A 290 -38.56 13.15 1.47
CA ASN A 290 -39.87 13.55 1.98
C ASN A 290 -39.70 14.16 3.39
N PRO A 291 -39.36 15.46 3.51
CA PRO A 291 -39.25 16.09 4.81
C PRO A 291 -40.64 16.20 5.48
N PRO A 292 -40.77 15.91 6.78
CA PRO A 292 -42.04 16.02 7.48
C PRO A 292 -42.51 17.48 7.49
N THR A 293 -43.77 17.72 7.11
CA THR A 293 -44.40 19.04 7.28
C THR A 293 -44.91 19.21 8.71
N GLU A 294 -45.08 20.45 9.19
CA GLU A 294 -45.50 20.74 10.58
C GLU A 294 -46.83 20.05 10.98
N SER A 295 -47.67 19.69 10.02
CA SER A 295 -48.95 18.98 10.21
C SER A 295 -48.86 17.45 10.06
N THR A 296 -47.71 16.88 9.71
CA THR A 296 -47.58 15.43 9.50
C THR A 296 -47.37 14.72 10.84
N ASP A 297 -48.19 13.72 11.14
CA ASP A 297 -47.90 12.82 12.27
C ASP A 297 -46.55 12.13 12.04
N LYS A 298 -45.57 12.44 12.89
CA LYS A 298 -44.22 11.87 12.85
C LYS A 298 -44.26 10.35 12.85
N TYR A 299 -45.26 9.77 13.51
CA TYR A 299 -45.41 8.33 13.61
C TYR A 299 -45.90 7.70 12.30
N GLN A 300 -46.87 8.31 11.63
CA GLN A 300 -47.31 7.83 10.31
C GLN A 300 -46.21 7.99 9.27
N HIS A 301 -45.45 9.09 9.32
CA HIS A 301 -44.30 9.29 8.44
C HIS A 301 -43.22 8.22 8.64
N LEU A 302 -42.99 7.79 9.89
CA LEU A 302 -42.11 6.68 10.22
C LEU A 302 -42.59 5.37 9.61
N LYS A 303 -43.90 5.06 9.69
CA LYS A 303 -44.46 3.83 9.08
C LYS A 303 -44.25 3.81 7.58
N SER A 304 -44.53 4.92 6.89
CA SER A 304 -44.31 5.03 5.45
C SER A 304 -42.84 4.85 5.06
N ALA A 305 -41.91 5.36 5.88
CA ALA A 305 -40.47 5.16 5.66
C ALA A 305 -40.06 3.69 5.78
N ILE A 306 -40.57 2.98 6.80
CA ILE A 306 -40.33 1.54 6.98
C ILE A 306 -40.97 0.74 5.84
N GLU A 307 -42.20 1.06 5.45
CA GLU A 307 -42.90 0.38 4.36
C GLU A 307 -42.17 0.52 3.02
N HIS A 308 -41.65 1.72 2.72
CA HIS A 308 -40.82 1.96 1.54
C HIS A 308 -39.52 1.14 1.57
N PHE A 309 -38.81 1.14 2.71
CA PHE A 309 -37.59 0.35 2.89
C PHE A 309 -37.88 -1.15 2.71
N LEU A 310 -38.93 -1.67 3.33
CA LEU A 310 -39.31 -3.07 3.20
C LEU A 310 -39.63 -3.45 1.75
N SER A 311 -40.24 -2.55 0.99
CA SER A 311 -40.63 -2.81 -0.40
C SER A 311 -39.45 -2.72 -1.40
N THR A 312 -38.36 -2.02 -1.04
CA THR A 312 -37.24 -1.72 -1.96
C THR A 312 -35.92 -2.40 -1.58
N ARG A 313 -35.84 -3.03 -0.39
CA ARG A 313 -34.61 -3.66 0.13
C ARG A 313 -33.95 -4.68 -0.81
N HIS A 314 -34.72 -5.36 -1.64
CA HIS A 314 -34.18 -6.39 -2.55
C HIS A 314 -33.67 -5.82 -3.88
N THR A 315 -34.14 -4.64 -4.27
CA THR A 315 -33.86 -4.01 -5.57
C THR A 315 -32.70 -2.98 -5.49
N SER A 316 -32.54 -2.35 -4.33
CA SER A 316 -31.71 -1.14 -4.17
C SER A 316 -30.21 -1.36 -4.38
N TYR A 317 -29.67 -2.50 -3.93
CA TYR A 317 -28.23 -2.64 -3.69
C TYR A 317 -27.40 -3.12 -4.88
N ASN A 318 -28.02 -3.68 -5.93
CA ASN A 318 -27.30 -4.17 -7.11
C ASN A 318 -26.95 -3.05 -8.11
N ASN A 319 -27.54 -1.85 -7.95
CA ASN A 319 -27.47 -0.75 -8.91
C ASN A 319 -26.76 0.51 -8.36
N LEU A 320 -25.88 0.39 -7.36
CA LEU A 320 -25.11 1.55 -6.90
C LEU A 320 -24.04 1.95 -7.95
N PRO A 321 -23.91 3.25 -8.29
CA PRO A 321 -22.89 3.71 -9.21
C PRO A 321 -21.49 3.44 -8.65
N SER A 322 -20.59 2.91 -9.47
CA SER A 322 -19.18 2.79 -9.13
C SER A 322 -18.57 4.18 -9.03
N LEU A 323 -18.15 4.56 -7.83
CA LEU A 323 -17.58 5.87 -7.52
C LEU A 323 -16.06 5.83 -7.63
N ASP A 324 -15.48 6.78 -8.37
CA ASP A 324 -14.04 7.04 -8.31
C ASP A 324 -13.72 7.98 -7.13
N TYR A 325 -13.34 7.37 -6.00
CA TYR A 325 -12.96 8.09 -4.78
C TYR A 325 -11.76 9.01 -4.96
N LYS A 326 -10.87 8.75 -5.94
CA LYS A 326 -9.73 9.62 -6.21
C LYS A 326 -10.21 10.95 -6.78
N GLN A 327 -11.11 10.90 -7.77
CA GLN A 327 -11.71 12.10 -8.35
C GLN A 327 -12.50 12.89 -7.31
N VAL A 328 -13.28 12.20 -6.46
CA VAL A 328 -14.05 12.83 -5.37
C VAL A 328 -13.12 13.60 -4.43
N VAL A 329 -12.03 12.99 -3.96
CA VAL A 329 -11.07 13.64 -3.05
C VAL A 329 -10.37 14.81 -3.73
N GLU A 330 -9.91 14.67 -4.98
CA GLU A 330 -9.27 15.77 -5.70
C GLU A 330 -10.22 16.98 -5.90
N MET A 331 -11.50 16.74 -6.18
CA MET A 331 -12.50 17.80 -6.32
C MET A 331 -12.86 18.45 -4.97
N LEU A 332 -12.95 17.66 -3.90
CA LEU A 332 -13.13 18.17 -2.54
C LEU A 332 -11.95 19.05 -2.11
N LEU A 333 -10.71 18.63 -2.38
CA LEU A 333 -9.50 19.41 -2.08
C LEU A 333 -9.42 20.72 -2.88
N LYS A 334 -9.98 20.75 -4.10
CA LYS A 334 -10.09 21.97 -4.92
C LYS A 334 -11.24 22.89 -4.51
N ASN A 335 -12.06 22.51 -3.52
CA ASN A 335 -13.28 23.21 -3.10
C ASN A 335 -14.31 23.41 -4.23
N GLU A 336 -14.45 22.43 -5.12
CA GLU A 336 -15.47 22.49 -6.18
C GLU A 336 -16.87 22.26 -5.61
N ILE A 337 -17.86 23.01 -6.13
CA ILE A 337 -19.24 23.04 -5.60
C ILE A 337 -20.07 21.84 -6.10
N THR A 338 -19.71 21.28 -7.26
CA THR A 338 -20.44 20.17 -7.89
C THR A 338 -19.47 19.05 -8.21
N ILE A 339 -19.71 17.86 -7.66
CA ILE A 339 -18.92 16.66 -7.91
C ILE A 339 -19.78 15.74 -8.80
N PRO A 340 -19.47 15.57 -10.10
CA PRO A 340 -20.31 14.82 -11.04
C PRO A 340 -20.57 13.36 -10.61
N SER A 341 -19.59 12.75 -9.93
CA SER A 341 -19.69 11.37 -9.44
C SER A 341 -20.65 11.21 -8.25
N LEU A 342 -20.96 12.29 -7.52
CA LEU A 342 -21.90 12.31 -6.37
C LEU A 342 -23.25 12.93 -6.79
N SER A 343 -23.81 12.47 -7.91
CA SER A 343 -25.11 12.93 -8.42
C SER A 343 -26.27 12.64 -7.43
N GLU A 344 -27.39 13.35 -7.59
CA GLU A 344 -28.59 13.26 -6.73
C GLU A 344 -29.07 11.79 -6.62
N ILE A 345 -29.11 11.26 -5.39
CA ILE A 345 -29.64 9.92 -5.10
C ILE A 345 -31.15 10.05 -4.97
N SER A 346 -31.90 9.49 -5.92
CA SER A 346 -33.37 9.41 -5.86
C SER A 346 -33.81 8.11 -5.19
N LEU A 347 -34.95 8.13 -4.48
CA LEU A 347 -35.63 6.93 -4.00
C LEU A 347 -35.96 5.99 -5.17
N SER A 348 -35.78 4.69 -4.94
CA SER A 348 -36.19 3.67 -5.91
C SER A 348 -37.71 3.62 -6.04
N GLN A 349 -38.19 3.41 -7.27
CA GLN A 349 -39.61 3.18 -7.53
C GLN A 349 -40.05 1.85 -6.93
N VAL A 350 -41.14 1.86 -6.16
CA VAL A 350 -41.74 0.65 -5.59
C VAL A 350 -42.47 -0.10 -6.71
N SER A 351 -42.07 -1.36 -6.96
CA SER A 351 -42.79 -2.24 -7.90
C SER A 351 -44.15 -2.60 -7.33
N THR A 352 -45.19 -2.63 -8.17
CA THR A 352 -46.56 -3.06 -7.78
C THR A 352 -46.64 -4.51 -7.31
N ASP A 353 -45.63 -5.34 -7.63
CA ASP A 353 -45.56 -6.76 -7.23
C ASP A 353 -44.67 -7.01 -5.99
N ALA A 354 -44.15 -5.95 -5.35
CA ALA A 354 -43.25 -6.10 -4.21
C ALA A 354 -43.98 -6.74 -3.01
N GLN A 355 -43.44 -7.84 -2.47
CA GLN A 355 -43.90 -8.45 -1.21
C GLN A 355 -43.05 -7.93 -0.04
N PRO A 356 -43.53 -6.96 0.75
CA PRO A 356 -42.70 -6.29 1.77
C PRO A 356 -42.27 -7.22 2.91
N PHE A 357 -42.89 -8.40 3.05
CA PHE A 357 -42.61 -9.35 4.11
C PHE A 357 -41.97 -10.65 3.61
N GLU A 358 -41.55 -10.71 2.34
CA GLU A 358 -40.77 -11.84 1.83
C GLU A 358 -39.35 -11.81 2.41
N LEU A 359 -39.04 -12.82 3.23
CA LEU A 359 -37.74 -12.95 3.90
C LEU A 359 -36.73 -13.57 2.94
N ILE A 360 -35.70 -12.82 2.55
CA ILE A 360 -34.67 -13.28 1.61
C ILE A 360 -33.29 -13.18 2.26
N MET A 361 -32.83 -14.29 2.84
CA MET A 361 -31.48 -14.40 3.38
C MET A 361 -30.44 -14.56 2.26
N SER A 362 -29.19 -14.15 2.54
CA SER A 362 -28.06 -14.40 1.63
C SER A 362 -27.91 -15.90 1.38
N ARG A 363 -27.73 -16.27 0.11
CA ARG A 363 -27.62 -17.68 -0.30
C ARG A 363 -26.34 -18.30 0.27
N LEU A 364 -26.49 -19.52 0.74
CA LEU A 364 -25.45 -20.44 1.21
C LEU A 364 -25.63 -21.70 0.39
N ASP A 365 -24.55 -22.30 -0.06
CA ASP A 365 -24.53 -23.43 -0.98
C ASP A 365 -24.76 -24.77 -0.25
N PHE A 366 -24.34 -24.88 1.01
CA PHE A 366 -24.37 -26.13 1.78
C PHE A 366 -25.36 -26.15 2.95
N SER A 367 -25.98 -25.02 3.30
CA SER A 367 -26.86 -24.92 4.48
C SER A 367 -28.23 -24.29 4.16
N ASP A 368 -29.25 -24.76 4.89
CA ASP A 368 -30.63 -24.29 4.72
C ASP A 368 -30.82 -22.85 5.23
N ASN A 369 -31.37 -22.01 4.35
CA ASN A 369 -31.56 -20.57 4.58
C ASN A 369 -32.99 -20.17 4.94
N LYS A 370 -33.81 -21.10 5.43
CA LYS A 370 -35.22 -20.79 5.75
C LYS A 370 -35.33 -20.02 7.06
N LEU A 371 -35.83 -18.79 6.97
CA LEU A 371 -36.19 -17.95 8.10
C LEU A 371 -37.73 -17.90 8.20
N SER A 372 -38.27 -18.15 9.40
CA SER A 372 -39.70 -18.09 9.66
C SER A 372 -40.09 -16.76 10.30
N ILE A 373 -41.27 -16.24 9.92
CA ILE A 373 -41.89 -15.11 10.62
C ILE A 373 -42.23 -15.56 12.04
N ASN A 374 -41.85 -14.77 13.03
CA ASN A 374 -42.20 -15.10 14.42
C ASN A 374 -43.64 -14.66 14.71
N GLU A 375 -44.42 -15.55 15.31
CA GLU A 375 -45.78 -15.25 15.74
C GLU A 375 -45.85 -14.83 17.21
N ASN A 376 -44.78 -14.97 17.99
CA ASN A 376 -44.85 -14.76 19.43
C ASN A 376 -44.98 -13.29 19.83
N VAL A 377 -45.69 -13.03 20.94
CA VAL A 377 -45.68 -11.71 21.61
C VAL A 377 -44.44 -11.66 22.49
N PHE A 378 -43.67 -10.58 22.40
CA PHE A 378 -42.39 -10.47 23.09
C PHE A 378 -42.45 -9.63 24.36
N ASP A 379 -41.74 -10.10 25.37
CA ASP A 379 -41.17 -9.28 26.44
C ASP A 379 -39.76 -8.84 26.05
N MET A 380 -39.21 -7.78 26.64
CA MET A 380 -37.87 -7.27 26.29
C MET A 380 -36.75 -8.33 26.40
N LYS A 381 -36.80 -9.20 27.44
CA LYS A 381 -35.82 -10.28 27.60
C LYS A 381 -35.99 -11.37 26.54
N SER A 382 -37.22 -11.76 26.27
CA SER A 382 -37.56 -12.77 25.25
C SER A 382 -37.21 -12.28 23.83
N TYR A 383 -37.38 -10.98 23.56
CA TYR A 383 -36.94 -10.35 22.32
C TYR A 383 -35.42 -10.45 22.15
N GLN A 384 -34.65 -10.10 23.18
CA GLN A 384 -33.19 -10.17 23.13
C GLN A 384 -32.68 -11.61 22.99
N SER A 385 -33.29 -12.58 23.69
CA SER A 385 -32.91 -13.98 23.56
C SER A 385 -33.19 -14.53 22.17
N GLU A 386 -34.37 -14.24 21.60
CA GLU A 386 -34.74 -14.69 20.26
C GLU A 386 -33.86 -14.05 19.18
N LEU A 387 -33.56 -12.75 19.30
CA LEU A 387 -32.65 -12.05 18.39
C LEU A 387 -31.26 -12.69 18.44
N ASN A 388 -30.74 -12.97 19.64
CA ASN A 388 -29.44 -13.61 19.82
C ASN A 388 -29.44 -15.04 19.26
N GLU A 389 -30.49 -15.83 19.51
CA GLU A 389 -30.61 -17.20 19.02
C GLU A 389 -30.59 -17.27 17.49
N ARG A 390 -31.43 -16.46 16.81
CA ARG A 390 -31.47 -16.41 15.33
C ARG A 390 -30.14 -15.92 14.73
N THR A 391 -29.52 -14.96 15.39
CA THR A 391 -28.22 -14.42 14.98
C THR A 391 -27.11 -15.46 15.13
N LEU A 392 -27.10 -16.22 16.23
CA LEU A 392 -26.14 -17.31 16.47
C LEU A 392 -26.37 -18.49 15.53
N ASP A 393 -27.62 -18.88 15.27
CA ASP A 393 -27.94 -19.92 14.28
C ASP A 393 -27.43 -19.54 12.89
N ARG A 394 -27.65 -18.28 12.48
CA ARG A 394 -27.10 -17.77 11.22
C ARG A 394 -25.57 -17.81 11.21
N LEU A 395 -24.92 -17.40 12.30
CA LEU A 395 -23.46 -17.45 12.43
C LEU A 395 -22.93 -18.88 12.29
N LEU A 396 -23.58 -19.85 12.94
CA LEU A 396 -23.20 -21.27 12.86
C LEU A 396 -23.35 -21.82 11.44
N LYS A 397 -24.43 -21.45 10.73
CA LYS A 397 -24.63 -21.82 9.32
C LYS A 397 -23.50 -21.28 8.43
N VAL A 398 -23.16 -19.99 8.57
CA VAL A 398 -22.04 -19.38 7.84
C VAL A 398 -20.70 -20.03 8.20
N GLN A 399 -20.47 -20.35 9.48
CA GLN A 399 -19.23 -21.03 9.90
C GLN A 399 -19.11 -22.45 9.32
N ASN A 400 -20.22 -23.19 9.26
CA ASN A 400 -20.26 -24.50 8.62
C ASN A 400 -19.99 -24.42 7.12
N GLU A 401 -20.54 -23.40 6.45
CA GLU A 401 -20.27 -23.09 5.04
C GLU A 401 -18.77 -22.85 4.81
N CYS A 402 -18.15 -21.99 5.62
CA CYS A 402 -16.71 -21.71 5.55
C CYS A 402 -15.88 -22.98 5.75
N ARG A 403 -16.25 -23.83 6.73
CA ARG A 403 -15.56 -25.10 6.97
C ARG A 403 -15.64 -26.05 5.77
N HIS A 404 -16.81 -26.17 5.14
CA HIS A 404 -16.96 -26.97 3.92
C HIS A 404 -16.19 -26.39 2.73
N GLY A 405 -16.18 -25.06 2.59
CA GLY A 405 -15.34 -24.35 1.61
C GLY A 405 -13.85 -24.65 1.80
N ASP A 406 -13.36 -24.61 3.04
CA ASP A 406 -11.97 -24.92 3.39
C ASP A 406 -11.61 -26.38 3.14
N GLU A 407 -12.53 -27.32 3.37
CA GLU A 407 -12.35 -28.74 3.04
C GLU A 407 -12.24 -28.95 1.52
N ILE A 408 -13.07 -28.27 0.73
CA ILE A 408 -13.01 -28.33 -0.74
C ILE A 408 -11.71 -27.71 -1.25
N LEU A 409 -11.33 -26.54 -0.72
CA LEU A 409 -10.09 -25.85 -1.05
C LEU A 409 -8.87 -26.72 -0.72
N SER A 410 -8.86 -27.35 0.44
CA SER A 410 -7.78 -28.24 0.89
C SER A 410 -7.65 -29.46 -0.02
N ARG A 411 -8.77 -30.06 -0.44
CA ARG A 411 -8.78 -31.13 -1.44
C ARG A 411 -8.21 -30.67 -2.79
N LYS A 412 -8.62 -29.51 -3.29
CA LYS A 412 -8.11 -28.94 -4.55
C LYS A 412 -6.61 -28.62 -4.47
N ARG A 413 -6.14 -28.02 -3.36
CA ARG A 413 -4.72 -27.74 -3.11
C ARG A 413 -3.89 -29.02 -3.07
N ARG A 414 -4.40 -30.08 -2.44
CA ARG A 414 -3.74 -31.39 -2.41
C ARG A 414 -3.63 -31.98 -3.82
N SER A 415 -4.72 -31.98 -4.59
CA SER A 415 -4.70 -32.46 -5.98
C SER A 415 -3.72 -31.68 -6.87
N GLU A 416 -3.65 -30.36 -6.72
CA GLU A 416 -2.67 -29.55 -7.46
C GLU A 416 -1.23 -29.83 -7.01
N THR A 417 -1.00 -30.06 -5.72
CA THR A 417 0.32 -30.47 -5.21
C THR A 417 0.74 -31.83 -5.77
N GLU A 418 -0.18 -32.80 -5.82
CA GLU A 418 0.05 -34.11 -6.45
C GLU A 418 0.36 -33.97 -7.94
N ARG A 419 -0.35 -33.09 -8.65
CA ARG A 419 -0.07 -32.76 -10.07
C ARG A 419 1.32 -32.15 -10.26
N GLN A 420 1.72 -31.20 -9.39
CA GLN A 420 3.05 -30.58 -9.43
C GLN A 420 4.15 -31.60 -9.17
N ASN A 421 3.98 -32.47 -8.17
CA ASN A 421 4.93 -33.55 -7.90
C ASN A 421 5.09 -34.51 -9.10
N TYR A 422 3.99 -34.83 -9.79
CA TYR A 422 4.05 -35.62 -11.02
C TYR A 422 4.86 -34.93 -12.11
N LEU A 423 4.60 -33.64 -12.36
CA LEU A 423 5.34 -32.86 -13.37
C LEU A 423 6.84 -32.75 -13.03
N ASP A 424 7.17 -32.56 -11.76
CA ASP A 424 8.56 -32.54 -11.30
C ASP A 424 9.23 -33.90 -11.47
N GLY A 425 8.51 -35.00 -11.19
CA GLY A 425 8.95 -36.36 -11.47
C GLY A 425 9.28 -36.57 -12.94
N THR A 426 8.34 -36.23 -13.84
CA THR A 426 8.55 -36.31 -15.29
C THR A 426 9.71 -35.45 -15.76
N ARG A 427 9.88 -34.25 -15.18
CA ARG A 427 11.01 -33.36 -15.51
C ARG A 427 12.35 -33.98 -15.12
N VAL A 428 12.43 -34.63 -13.96
CA VAL A 428 13.64 -35.33 -13.51
C VAL A 428 13.92 -36.53 -14.43
N GLU A 429 12.91 -37.31 -14.79
CA GLU A 429 13.04 -38.43 -15.73
C GLU A 429 13.53 -37.98 -17.11
N ALA A 430 12.91 -36.94 -17.68
CA ALA A 430 13.34 -36.35 -18.94
C ALA A 430 14.79 -35.84 -18.87
N GLY A 431 15.17 -35.20 -17.76
CA GLY A 431 16.55 -34.79 -17.52
C GLY A 431 17.53 -35.96 -17.46
N ASN A 432 17.12 -37.09 -16.88
CA ASN A 432 17.93 -38.31 -16.83
C ASN A 432 18.07 -38.96 -18.21
N ILE A 433 16.99 -39.01 -19.00
CA ILE A 433 17.01 -39.51 -20.39
C ILE A 433 17.93 -38.64 -21.24
N PHE A 434 17.81 -37.31 -21.14
CA PHE A 434 18.68 -36.38 -21.87
C PHE A 434 20.16 -36.56 -21.53
N LYS A 435 20.49 -36.75 -20.25
CA LYS A 435 21.87 -37.04 -19.82
C LYS A 435 22.40 -38.37 -20.38
N LYS A 436 21.55 -39.40 -20.46
CA LYS A 436 21.92 -40.69 -21.08
C LYS A 436 22.18 -40.50 -22.58
N PHE A 437 21.25 -39.84 -23.28
CA PHE A 437 21.39 -39.51 -24.69
C PHE A 437 22.69 -38.75 -24.98
N GLN A 438 23.02 -37.73 -24.18
CA GLN A 438 24.26 -36.96 -24.36
C GLN A 438 25.54 -37.81 -24.15
N LYS A 439 25.50 -38.82 -23.26
CA LYS A 439 26.63 -39.74 -23.06
C LYS A 439 26.79 -40.68 -24.25
N GLU A 440 25.67 -41.20 -24.76
CA GLU A 440 25.65 -42.07 -25.94
C GLU A 440 26.11 -41.30 -27.20
N GLU A 441 25.62 -40.08 -27.40
CA GLU A 441 26.04 -39.20 -28.49
C GLU A 441 27.56 -38.96 -28.47
N LYS A 442 28.14 -38.67 -27.31
CA LYS A 442 29.60 -38.54 -27.16
C LYS A 442 30.34 -39.83 -27.55
N SER A 443 29.82 -40.99 -27.13
CA SER A 443 30.39 -42.29 -27.49
C SER A 443 30.32 -42.54 -28.99
N ILE A 444 29.21 -42.19 -29.65
CA ILE A 444 29.03 -42.34 -31.10
C ILE A 444 30.02 -41.45 -31.84
N ILE A 445 30.12 -40.18 -31.46
CA ILE A 445 31.08 -39.23 -32.06
C ILE A 445 32.52 -39.75 -31.92
N ASP A 446 32.88 -40.33 -30.77
CA ASP A 446 34.20 -40.90 -30.57
C ASP A 446 34.43 -42.18 -31.40
N SER A 447 33.41 -43.03 -31.57
CA SER A 447 33.49 -44.17 -32.48
C SER A 447 33.61 -43.76 -33.95
N ASP A 448 32.88 -42.74 -34.38
CA ASP A 448 32.93 -42.22 -35.74
C ASP A 448 34.31 -41.64 -36.04
N LYS A 449 34.89 -40.87 -35.11
CA LYS A 449 36.27 -40.38 -35.24
C LYS A 449 37.28 -41.51 -35.37
N ARG A 450 37.12 -42.61 -34.63
CA ARG A 450 37.99 -43.80 -34.75
C ARG A 450 37.82 -44.47 -36.10
N LEU A 451 36.58 -44.64 -36.55
CA LEU A 451 36.25 -45.23 -37.84
C LEU A 451 36.85 -44.41 -38.99
N GLU A 452 36.73 -43.09 -38.96
CA GLU A 452 37.35 -42.22 -39.97
C GLU A 452 38.88 -42.29 -39.97
N ARG A 453 39.52 -42.41 -38.79
CA ARG A 453 40.98 -42.68 -38.72
C ARG A 453 41.33 -44.01 -39.36
N CYS A 454 40.63 -45.09 -39.00
CA CYS A 454 40.86 -46.42 -39.57
C CYS A 454 40.66 -46.43 -41.09
N LYS A 455 39.61 -45.78 -41.60
CA LYS A 455 39.39 -45.62 -43.05
C LYS A 455 40.55 -44.89 -43.73
N SER A 456 41.03 -43.81 -43.12
CA SER A 456 42.16 -43.05 -43.67
C SER A 456 43.47 -43.87 -43.70
N GLU A 457 43.69 -44.72 -42.70
CA GLU A 457 44.84 -45.63 -42.66
C GLU A 457 44.70 -46.77 -43.67
N ALA A 458 43.51 -47.37 -43.78
CA ALA A 458 43.21 -48.37 -44.78
C ALA A 458 43.45 -47.84 -46.21
N SER A 459 42.96 -46.63 -46.52
CA SER A 459 43.23 -45.99 -47.81
C SER A 459 44.73 -45.81 -48.08
N LYS A 460 45.50 -45.38 -47.08
CA LYS A 460 46.97 -45.25 -47.23
C LYS A 460 47.66 -46.59 -47.43
N LEU A 461 47.16 -47.66 -46.80
CA LEU A 461 47.69 -49.00 -46.99
C LEU A 461 47.34 -49.53 -48.38
N ASP A 462 46.11 -49.31 -48.86
CA ASP A 462 45.71 -49.65 -50.23
C ASP A 462 46.56 -48.93 -51.27
N ASP A 463 46.84 -47.64 -51.06
CA ASP A 463 47.72 -46.87 -51.95
C ASP A 463 49.15 -47.44 -51.95
N LYS A 464 49.65 -47.88 -50.80
CA LYS A 464 50.97 -48.55 -50.70
C LYS A 464 50.97 -49.92 -51.38
N ILE A 465 49.91 -50.69 -51.24
CA ILE A 465 49.78 -52.01 -51.89
C ILE A 465 49.79 -51.82 -53.40
N LYS A 466 48.99 -50.88 -53.94
CA LYS A 466 49.00 -50.55 -55.37
C LYS A 466 50.39 -50.14 -55.87
N ALA A 467 51.08 -49.27 -55.14
CA ALA A 467 52.43 -48.85 -55.51
C ALA A 467 53.43 -50.02 -55.52
N LEU A 468 53.30 -50.97 -54.59
CA LEU A 468 54.12 -52.18 -54.56
C LEU A 468 53.77 -53.13 -55.72
N ASP A 469 52.50 -53.31 -56.04
CA ASP A 469 52.05 -54.12 -57.17
C ASP A 469 52.57 -53.56 -58.51
N ASP A 470 52.51 -52.24 -58.69
CA ASP A 470 53.08 -51.54 -59.85
C ASP A 470 54.60 -51.77 -59.94
N ALA A 471 55.31 -51.69 -58.81
CA ALA A 471 56.76 -51.95 -58.76
C ALA A 471 57.09 -53.41 -59.10
N ILE A 472 56.30 -54.38 -58.61
CA ILE A 472 56.45 -55.80 -58.95
C ILE A 472 56.20 -56.02 -60.45
N ALA A 473 55.19 -55.37 -61.03
CA ALA A 473 54.91 -55.44 -62.47
C ALA A 473 56.06 -54.86 -63.30
N GLU A 474 56.63 -53.73 -62.87
CA GLU A 474 57.80 -53.13 -63.53
C GLU A 474 59.02 -54.04 -63.45
N VAL A 475 59.32 -54.63 -62.28
CA VAL A 475 60.42 -55.59 -62.12
C VAL A 475 60.23 -56.79 -63.03
N LYS A 476 59.04 -57.42 -63.04
CA LYS A 476 58.73 -58.54 -63.94
C LYS A 476 58.93 -58.19 -65.42
N ARG A 477 58.62 -56.95 -65.83
CA ARG A 477 58.85 -56.44 -67.19
C ARG A 477 60.34 -56.25 -67.52
N ILE A 478 61.18 -56.00 -66.52
CA ILE A 478 62.64 -55.87 -66.70
C ILE A 478 63.27 -57.26 -66.83
N THR A 479 62.84 -58.24 -66.03
CA THR A 479 63.39 -59.60 -66.04
C THR A 479 63.07 -60.40 -67.30
N SER A 480 62.04 -60.01 -68.07
CA SER A 480 61.61 -60.72 -69.30
C SER A 480 62.31 -60.25 -70.58
N LEU A 481 63.27 -59.32 -70.51
CA LEU A 481 63.96 -58.80 -71.69
C LEU A 481 65.28 -59.51 -71.99
N PRO A 482 65.58 -59.80 -73.27
CA PRO A 482 66.80 -60.51 -73.66
C PRO A 482 68.08 -59.67 -73.62
N ASP A 483 67.99 -58.33 -73.69
CA ASP A 483 69.13 -57.41 -73.49
C ASP A 483 68.73 -56.21 -72.61
N VAL A 484 69.39 -56.07 -71.46
CA VAL A 484 69.06 -55.13 -70.39
C VAL A 484 69.81 -53.80 -70.55
N ASN A 485 70.90 -53.79 -71.33
CA ASN A 485 71.78 -52.62 -71.50
C ASN A 485 71.07 -51.32 -71.96
N PRO A 486 70.15 -51.32 -72.96
CA PRO A 486 69.50 -50.07 -73.39
C PRO A 486 68.56 -49.50 -72.32
N LYS A 487 67.89 -50.35 -71.52
CA LYS A 487 67.08 -49.89 -70.39
C LYS A 487 67.93 -49.43 -69.21
N LEU A 488 69.07 -50.07 -68.96
CA LEU A 488 70.05 -49.62 -67.96
C LEU A 488 70.58 -48.23 -68.30
N GLN A 489 70.88 -47.97 -69.58
CA GLN A 489 71.24 -46.63 -70.04
C GLN A 489 70.09 -45.63 -69.87
N GLN A 490 68.85 -46.01 -70.23
CA GLN A 490 67.68 -45.16 -70.01
C GLN A 490 67.42 -44.87 -68.52
N TYR A 491 67.57 -45.86 -67.65
CA TYR A 491 67.47 -45.69 -66.20
C TYR A 491 68.64 -44.87 -65.65
N SER A 492 69.86 -45.00 -66.18
CA SER A 492 71.00 -44.17 -65.78
C SER A 492 70.79 -42.70 -66.15
N GLN A 493 70.33 -42.40 -67.37
CA GLN A 493 69.94 -41.06 -67.80
C GLN A 493 68.79 -40.51 -66.97
N ARG A 494 67.80 -41.36 -66.64
CA ARG A 494 66.69 -40.98 -65.76
C ARG A 494 67.15 -40.76 -64.33
N ILE A 495 68.11 -41.53 -63.82
CA ILE A 495 68.74 -41.33 -62.52
C ILE A 495 69.50 -40.00 -62.49
N ASP A 496 70.22 -39.64 -63.55
CA ASP A 496 70.96 -38.38 -63.62
C ASP A 496 70.02 -37.17 -63.77
N ALA A 497 68.95 -37.32 -64.55
CA ALA A 497 67.87 -36.33 -64.62
C ALA A 497 67.17 -36.17 -63.26
N LEU A 498 66.84 -37.27 -62.59
CA LEU A 498 66.23 -37.27 -61.25
C LEU A 498 67.18 -36.74 -60.19
N LYS A 499 68.50 -37.01 -60.26
CA LYS A 499 69.50 -36.41 -59.36
C LYS A 499 69.57 -34.90 -59.55
N SER A 500 69.50 -34.43 -60.80
CA SER A 500 69.48 -33.00 -61.10
C SER A 500 68.19 -32.35 -60.59
N GLN A 501 67.04 -32.99 -60.80
CA GLN A 501 65.76 -32.55 -60.25
C GLN A 501 65.75 -32.59 -58.71
N LEU A 502 66.28 -33.64 -58.09
CA LEU A 502 66.39 -33.78 -56.64
C LEU A 502 67.32 -32.71 -56.06
N GLY A 503 68.43 -32.38 -56.73
CA GLY A 503 69.29 -31.26 -56.35
C GLY A 503 68.57 -29.91 -56.42
N SER A 504 67.77 -29.69 -57.46
CA SER A 504 66.95 -28.48 -57.58
C SER A 504 65.84 -28.40 -56.53
N LEU A 505 65.18 -29.53 -56.25
CA LEU A 505 64.11 -29.65 -55.26
C LEU A 505 64.66 -29.55 -53.84
N LEU A 506 65.85 -30.09 -53.56
CA LEU A 506 66.52 -29.93 -52.27
C LEU A 506 66.87 -28.47 -52.03
N LYS A 507 67.36 -27.75 -53.04
CA LYS A 507 67.59 -26.30 -52.94
C LYS A 507 66.29 -25.53 -52.70
N GLN A 508 65.22 -25.85 -53.42
CA GLN A 508 63.91 -25.24 -53.19
C GLN A 508 63.32 -25.58 -51.82
N ASN A 509 63.52 -26.81 -51.33
CA ASN A 509 63.02 -27.25 -50.03
C ASN A 509 63.82 -26.60 -48.89
N LEU A 510 65.14 -26.46 -49.04
CA LEU A 510 65.96 -25.66 -48.13
C LEU A 510 65.48 -24.21 -48.08
N GLN A 511 65.29 -23.56 -49.24
CA GLN A 511 64.75 -22.19 -49.28
C GLN A 511 63.36 -22.10 -48.65
N ARG A 512 62.48 -23.06 -48.91
CA ARG A 512 61.15 -23.09 -48.29
C ARG A 512 61.20 -23.38 -46.80
N ASN A 513 62.14 -24.18 -46.32
CA ASN A 513 62.34 -24.43 -44.89
C ASN A 513 62.87 -23.18 -44.20
N GLU A 514 63.86 -22.48 -44.77
CA GLU A 514 64.34 -21.20 -44.26
C GLU A 514 63.21 -20.17 -44.21
N GLN A 515 62.37 -20.11 -45.26
CA GLN A 515 61.16 -19.28 -45.26
C GLN A 515 60.14 -19.72 -44.20
N ASN A 516 59.92 -21.02 -44.02
CA ASN A 516 59.02 -21.54 -43.00
C ASN A 516 59.53 -21.27 -41.58
N ASP A 517 60.82 -21.38 -41.34
CA ASP A 517 61.44 -21.09 -40.05
C ASP A 517 61.37 -19.59 -39.76
N SER A 518 61.60 -18.74 -40.77
CA SER A 518 61.33 -17.30 -40.68
C SER A 518 59.86 -17.02 -40.36
N LEU A 519 58.92 -17.66 -41.05
CA LEU A 519 57.48 -17.51 -40.81
C LEU A 519 57.06 -18.04 -39.44
N ARG A 520 57.63 -19.15 -38.97
CA ARG A 520 57.40 -19.70 -37.63
C ARG A 520 57.91 -18.75 -36.56
N SER A 521 59.10 -18.19 -36.75
CA SER A 521 59.65 -17.19 -35.84
C SER A 521 58.75 -15.95 -35.78
N GLN A 522 58.32 -15.42 -36.93
CA GLN A 522 57.39 -14.30 -37.00
C GLN A 522 56.02 -14.62 -36.39
N TYR A 523 55.49 -15.81 -36.63
CA TYR A 523 54.22 -16.25 -36.04
C TYR A 523 54.35 -16.38 -34.52
N GLN A 524 55.45 -16.92 -34.02
CA GLN A 524 55.69 -17.06 -32.59
C GLN A 524 55.82 -15.67 -31.93
N GLN A 525 56.56 -14.75 -32.55
CA GLN A 525 56.66 -13.36 -32.08
C GLN A 525 55.28 -12.69 -32.05
N LYS A 526 54.54 -12.72 -33.16
CA LYS A 526 53.19 -12.11 -33.24
C LYS A 526 52.19 -12.77 -32.29
N SER A 527 52.29 -14.08 -32.07
CA SER A 527 51.44 -14.81 -31.12
C SER A 527 51.76 -14.41 -29.68
N SER A 528 53.04 -14.26 -29.34
CA SER A 528 53.48 -13.73 -28.05
C SER A 528 53.00 -12.29 -27.84
N GLU A 529 53.18 -11.40 -28.82
CA GLU A 529 52.67 -10.02 -28.78
C GLU A 529 51.15 -9.99 -28.62
N ALA A 530 50.41 -10.83 -29.36
CA ALA A 530 48.95 -10.91 -29.24
C ALA A 530 48.52 -11.45 -27.86
N ALA A 531 49.25 -12.41 -27.29
CA ALA A 531 48.98 -12.92 -25.95
C ALA A 531 49.24 -11.85 -24.88
N GLU A 532 50.31 -11.06 -24.99
CA GLU A 532 50.60 -9.92 -24.12
C GLU A 532 49.51 -8.85 -24.24
N GLN A 533 49.09 -8.48 -25.45
CA GLN A 533 47.98 -7.55 -25.65
C GLN A 533 46.66 -8.09 -25.10
N SER A 534 46.40 -9.39 -25.21
CA SER A 534 45.22 -10.04 -24.62
C SER A 534 45.25 -9.99 -23.09
N GLN A 535 46.43 -10.14 -22.48
CA GLN A 535 46.59 -9.98 -21.03
C GLN A 535 46.41 -8.53 -20.61
N LEU A 536 47.00 -7.57 -21.31
CA LEU A 536 46.82 -6.13 -21.03
C LEU A 536 45.36 -5.70 -21.14
N THR A 537 44.65 -6.14 -22.18
CA THR A 537 43.22 -5.83 -22.34
C THR A 537 42.36 -6.47 -21.25
N LYS A 538 42.70 -7.67 -20.77
CA LYS A 538 42.03 -8.28 -19.60
C LYS A 538 42.27 -7.44 -18.34
N VAL A 539 43.52 -7.04 -18.07
CA VAL A 539 43.86 -6.19 -16.92
C VAL A 539 43.10 -4.86 -16.98
N LEU A 540 43.15 -4.18 -18.12
CA LEU A 540 42.41 -2.93 -18.34
C LEU A 540 40.89 -3.13 -18.18
N LYS A 541 40.33 -4.24 -18.67
CA LYS A 541 38.90 -4.54 -18.49
C LYS A 541 38.55 -4.74 -17.02
N THR A 542 39.37 -5.48 -16.28
CA THR A 542 39.16 -5.64 -14.83
C THR A 542 39.28 -4.32 -14.07
N GLU A 543 40.19 -3.44 -14.48
CA GLU A 543 40.33 -2.10 -13.91
C GLU A 543 39.12 -1.22 -14.21
N VAL A 544 38.62 -1.25 -15.45
CA VAL A 544 37.38 -0.55 -15.84
C VAL A 544 36.19 -1.09 -15.04
N ASP A 545 36.06 -2.40 -14.87
CA ASP A 545 34.97 -3.00 -14.10
C ASP A 545 35.05 -2.64 -12.61
N GLN A 546 36.26 -2.56 -12.04
CA GLN A 546 36.48 -2.07 -10.67
C GLN A 546 36.13 -0.59 -10.54
N LEU A 547 36.54 0.26 -11.49
CA LEU A 547 36.20 1.67 -11.51
C LEU A 547 34.69 1.89 -11.66
N ARG A 548 34.01 1.11 -12.50
CA ARG A 548 32.54 1.13 -12.61
C ARG A 548 31.86 0.74 -11.30
N LYS A 549 32.33 -0.33 -10.65
CA LYS A 549 31.84 -0.73 -9.32
C LYS A 549 32.06 0.34 -8.27
N ASN A 550 33.17 1.07 -8.33
CA ASN A 550 33.44 2.19 -7.43
C ASN A 550 32.52 3.39 -7.72
N LEU A 551 32.28 3.69 -9.00
CA LEU A 551 31.43 4.80 -9.45
C LEU A 551 29.94 4.57 -9.15
N ASP A 552 29.43 3.36 -9.40
CA ASP A 552 28.07 2.93 -9.06
C ASP A 552 27.92 2.50 -7.59
N GLY A 553 29.04 2.44 -6.87
CA GLY A 553 29.11 2.03 -5.49
C GLY A 553 28.34 2.98 -4.56
N PRO A 554 27.66 2.44 -3.52
CA PRO A 554 26.86 3.25 -2.61
C PRO A 554 27.67 4.32 -1.88
N ALA A 555 28.96 4.10 -1.62
CA ALA A 555 29.83 5.05 -0.92
C ALA A 555 30.02 6.39 -1.67
N LEU A 556 30.39 6.34 -2.96
CA LEU A 556 30.57 7.54 -3.79
C LEU A 556 29.24 8.24 -4.07
N ARG A 557 28.16 7.46 -4.26
CA ARG A 557 26.80 8.00 -4.46
C ARG A 557 26.28 8.73 -3.22
N ILE A 558 26.56 8.22 -2.02
CA ILE A 558 26.26 8.88 -0.76
C ILE A 558 27.12 10.14 -0.61
N GLN A 559 28.43 10.06 -0.87
CA GLN A 559 29.33 11.21 -0.76
C GLN A 559 28.95 12.34 -1.73
N MET A 560 28.60 12.02 -2.97
CA MET A 560 28.09 12.98 -3.96
C MET A 560 26.78 13.62 -3.51
N LYS A 561 25.82 12.84 -3.00
CA LYS A 561 24.58 13.39 -2.42
C LYS A 561 24.84 14.30 -1.22
N THR A 562 25.86 13.97 -0.42
CA THR A 562 26.26 14.77 0.75
C THR A 562 26.90 16.10 0.32
N LEU A 563 27.73 16.07 -0.73
CA LEU A 563 28.33 17.29 -1.30
C LEU A 563 27.26 18.16 -1.98
N LEU A 564 26.30 17.57 -2.70
CA LEU A 564 25.19 18.30 -3.31
C LEU A 564 24.30 18.97 -2.26
N SER A 565 24.00 18.28 -1.16
CA SER A 565 23.24 18.89 -0.06
C SER A 565 24.03 19.99 0.64
N GLN A 566 25.35 19.86 0.77
CA GLN A 566 26.23 20.90 1.29
C GLN A 566 26.29 22.12 0.35
N GLU A 567 26.38 21.91 -0.96
CA GLU A 567 26.33 22.97 -1.96
C GLU A 567 25.01 23.74 -1.90
N GLN A 568 23.89 23.03 -1.79
CA GLN A 568 22.56 23.63 -1.69
C GLN A 568 22.42 24.44 -0.38
N ARG A 569 22.98 23.94 0.73
CA ARG A 569 23.05 24.68 2.00
C ARG A 569 23.86 25.97 1.86
N LEU A 570 25.06 25.90 1.28
CA LEU A 570 25.92 27.07 1.06
C LEU A 570 25.26 28.10 0.14
N LYS A 571 24.53 27.66 -0.90
CA LYS A 571 23.73 28.55 -1.75
C LYS A 571 22.66 29.28 -0.96
N ASN A 572 21.92 28.58 -0.11
CA ASN A 572 20.92 29.19 0.76
C ASN A 572 21.55 30.18 1.74
N ASP A 573 22.70 29.84 2.33
CA ASP A 573 23.44 30.72 3.22
C ASP A 573 23.91 31.99 2.50
N LEU A 574 24.43 31.87 1.27
CA LEU A 574 24.81 33.01 0.42
C LEU A 574 23.61 33.91 0.13
N VAL A 575 22.46 33.32 -0.24
CA VAL A 575 21.21 34.08 -0.45
C VAL A 575 20.81 34.84 0.81
N SER A 576 20.91 34.21 1.99
CA SER A 576 20.64 34.87 3.27
C SER A 576 21.65 35.99 3.57
N LEU A 577 22.93 35.78 3.24
CA LEU A 577 23.98 36.78 3.46
C LEU A 577 23.77 37.99 2.54
N LYS A 578 23.35 37.73 1.29
CA LYS A 578 23.04 38.75 0.30
C LYS A 578 21.81 39.56 0.70
N SER A 579 20.77 38.92 1.22
CA SER A 579 19.59 39.63 1.74
C SER A 579 19.94 40.44 3.00
N ARG A 580 20.75 39.89 3.91
CA ARG A 580 21.25 40.60 5.09
C ARG A 580 22.16 41.78 4.72
N SER A 581 23.04 41.62 3.73
CA SER A 581 23.88 42.70 3.20
C SER A 581 23.02 43.79 2.55
N LYS A 582 21.99 43.41 1.79
CA LYS A 582 21.05 44.37 1.20
C LYS A 582 20.27 45.13 2.28
N PHE A 583 19.82 44.43 3.31
CA PHE A 583 19.18 45.03 4.48
C PHE A 583 20.12 46.00 5.20
N LEU A 584 21.35 45.58 5.52
CA LEU A 584 22.36 46.42 6.16
C LEU A 584 22.70 47.64 5.30
N LYS A 585 22.84 47.48 3.98
CA LYS A 585 23.03 48.61 3.06
C LYS A 585 21.86 49.58 3.16
N SER A 586 20.62 49.09 3.03
CA SER A 586 19.44 49.96 3.17
C SER A 586 19.33 50.61 4.54
N TYR A 587 19.75 49.92 5.61
CA TYR A 587 19.79 50.44 6.96
C TYR A 587 20.85 51.53 7.10
N VAL A 588 22.06 51.33 6.56
CA VAL A 588 23.13 52.33 6.52
C VAL A 588 22.72 53.54 5.68
N THR A 589 22.05 53.36 4.54
CA THR A 589 21.51 54.48 3.75
C THR A 589 20.47 55.27 4.54
N LYS A 590 19.60 54.58 5.29
CA LYS A 590 18.61 55.23 6.16
C LYS A 590 19.25 55.91 7.38
N MET A 591 20.31 55.34 7.93
CA MET A 591 21.08 55.95 9.02
C MET A 591 21.87 57.16 8.54
N SER A 592 22.51 57.10 7.38
CA SER A 592 23.23 58.24 6.79
C SER A 592 22.31 59.37 6.32
N SER A 593 21.03 59.08 6.02
CA SER A 593 20.03 60.14 5.80
C SER A 593 19.51 60.77 7.09
N CYS A 594 19.48 60.03 8.20
CA CYS A 594 19.01 60.55 9.50
C CYS A 594 20.13 61.21 10.31
N TYR A 595 21.39 60.83 10.05
CA TYR A 595 22.59 61.33 10.70
C TYR A 595 23.58 61.60 9.58
N ASP A 596 23.95 62.86 9.30
CA ASP A 596 24.90 63.27 8.24
C ASP A 596 26.29 62.65 8.41
N LEU A 597 26.41 61.35 8.15
CA LEU A 597 27.62 60.57 8.21
C LEU A 597 28.19 60.49 6.81
N LYS A 598 29.04 61.46 6.46
CA LYS A 598 29.84 61.44 5.23
C LYS A 598 30.72 60.17 5.24
N PRO A 599 30.60 59.26 4.26
CA PRO A 599 31.55 58.17 4.12
C PRO A 599 32.88 58.77 3.64
N SER A 600 33.95 58.58 4.41
CA SER A 600 35.30 58.91 4.00
C SER A 600 35.66 58.04 2.79
N SER A 601 35.65 58.65 1.60
CA SER A 601 36.29 58.11 0.41
C SER A 601 37.80 58.03 0.67
N ASN A 602 38.32 56.84 0.93
CA ASN A 602 39.75 56.55 0.83
C ASN A 602 39.96 55.16 0.22
N ASP A 603 40.76 55.19 -0.86
CA ASP A 603 41.53 54.12 -1.50
C ASP A 603 40.80 53.01 -2.28
N ASP A 604 40.57 53.33 -3.56
CA ASP A 604 41.03 52.47 -4.65
C ASP A 604 42.58 52.45 -4.68
N SER A 605 43.20 51.35 -4.27
CA SER A 605 44.51 50.95 -4.82
C SER A 605 44.95 49.50 -4.48
N LEU A 606 44.97 48.67 -5.54
CA LEU A 606 45.98 47.64 -5.89
C LEU A 606 46.01 46.28 -5.14
N PRO A 607 46.62 45.20 -5.71
CA PRO A 607 46.88 44.90 -7.14
C PRO A 607 46.55 43.45 -7.57
N ASN A 608 46.61 43.25 -8.89
CA ASN A 608 46.83 41.96 -9.56
C ASN A 608 48.01 41.17 -8.95
N GLY A 609 47.76 39.91 -8.61
CA GLY A 609 48.78 38.91 -8.29
C GLY A 609 48.60 37.68 -9.15
N THR A 610 49.42 37.57 -10.19
CA THR A 610 49.64 36.40 -11.04
C THR A 610 50.19 35.20 -10.25
N ASN A 611 49.70 34.01 -10.60
CA ASN A 611 50.37 32.69 -10.63
C ASN A 611 51.49 32.35 -9.64
N GLY A 612 51.37 31.17 -9.02
CA GLY A 612 52.51 30.25 -8.88
C GLY A 612 52.75 29.64 -7.51
N GLN A 613 52.21 28.44 -7.33
CA GLN A 613 52.83 27.25 -6.70
C GLN A 613 53.65 27.34 -5.39
N ASN A 614 53.27 26.41 -4.51
CA ASN A 614 54.10 25.57 -3.63
C ASN A 614 54.62 26.14 -2.29
N GLY A 615 54.28 25.39 -1.24
CA GLY A 615 55.31 24.92 -0.30
C GLY A 615 55.26 25.49 1.12
N ARG A 616 54.69 24.68 2.04
CA ARG A 616 55.06 24.51 3.45
C ARG A 616 55.82 25.65 4.17
N SER A 617 55.22 26.16 5.25
CA SER A 617 55.96 26.36 6.50
C SER A 617 55.03 26.37 7.72
N ASN A 618 55.34 25.50 8.69
CA ASN A 618 54.87 25.52 10.06
C ASN A 618 55.16 26.86 10.74
N VAL A 619 54.18 27.45 11.44
CA VAL A 619 54.44 28.27 12.64
C VAL A 619 53.38 27.97 13.71
N ARG A 620 53.91 27.85 14.93
CA ARG A 620 53.33 27.39 16.19
C ARG A 620 52.29 28.36 16.77
N TYR A 621 51.25 27.81 17.40
CA TYR A 621 50.64 28.42 18.59
C TYR A 621 51.08 27.62 19.82
N ARG A 622 51.82 28.26 20.73
CA ARG A 622 52.18 27.79 22.08
C ARG A 622 51.23 28.53 23.03
N SER A 623 50.26 27.84 23.63
CA SER A 623 50.23 27.33 25.01
C SER A 623 50.21 28.40 26.11
N THR A 624 49.15 28.40 26.91
CA THR A 624 49.10 28.07 28.36
C THR A 624 47.65 28.34 28.85
N ARG A 625 46.99 27.58 29.73
CA ARG A 625 47.43 26.65 30.79
C ARG A 625 46.24 25.78 31.25
N SER A 626 46.53 24.48 31.46
CA SER A 626 46.10 23.56 32.56
C SER A 626 44.63 23.50 33.01
N ASN A 627 44.04 22.36 33.42
CA ASN A 627 44.36 20.94 33.43
C ASN A 627 43.05 20.21 33.82
N THR A 628 42.95 18.97 33.35
CA THR A 628 42.08 17.81 33.69
C THR A 628 41.80 17.59 35.21
N PRO A 629 40.90 16.67 35.66
CA PRO A 629 40.57 15.40 34.99
C PRO A 629 39.15 14.82 35.11
N ALA A 630 38.92 13.86 34.22
CA ALA A 630 37.95 12.78 34.35
C ALA A 630 38.50 11.67 35.26
N TYR A 631 37.63 10.96 35.97
CA TYR A 631 37.92 9.62 36.46
C TYR A 631 36.76 8.68 36.13
N THR A 632 37.17 7.59 35.44
CA THR A 632 36.58 6.25 35.27
C THR A 632 35.15 6.12 34.78
#